data_AF-A0A965U025-F1
#
_entry.id   AF-A0A965U025-F1
#
_cell.length_a   1.000
_cell.length_b   1.000
_cell.length_c   1.000
_cell.angle_alpha   90.00
_cell.angle_beta   90.00
_cell.angle_gamma   90.00
#
_symmetry.space_group_name_H-M   'P 1'
#
loop_
_entity.id
_entity.type
_entity.pdbx_description
1 polymer ?
#
loop_
_entity_poly.entity_id
_entity_poly.type
_entity_poly.pdbx_seq_one_letter_code
_entity_poly.pdbx_strand_id
1 'polypeptide(L)'
;MSPCVLAGTSEHGCCSKCGAPYQRVVEKKRIRRNELEKDDPRYRPNTYEGAYEDINGKGDAGYSEVSTKGWEPTCDCHADIVPCVVLDPFMGAGTTGLVAKKNLRDFVGIELSPEYMEMAKRRINKSVTQLDLFGRGIGV
;
A
#
# COMPACT_ATOMS: atom_id res chain seq x y z
N MET A 1 6.05 -9.17 6.18
CA MET A 1 4.57 -9.19 6.01
C MET A 1 3.97 -7.84 5.62
N SER A 2 4.44 -6.69 6.15
CA SER A 2 3.91 -5.36 5.76
C SER A 2 3.82 -5.11 4.24
N PRO A 3 4.86 -5.40 3.43
CA PRO A 3 4.79 -5.16 1.98
C PRO A 3 3.66 -5.94 1.29
N CYS A 4 3.45 -7.20 1.68
CA CYS A 4 2.42 -8.05 1.07
C CYS A 4 1.00 -7.56 1.40
N VAL A 5 0.76 -7.15 2.65
CA VAL A 5 -0.55 -6.61 3.06
C VAL A 5 -0.84 -5.31 2.33
N LEU A 6 0.12 -4.39 2.24
CA LEU A 6 -0.06 -3.09 1.59
C LEU A 6 -0.15 -3.19 0.07
N ALA A 7 0.51 -4.17 -0.55
CA ALA A 7 0.41 -4.40 -1.98
C ALA A 7 -0.90 -5.09 -2.38
N GLY A 8 -1.41 -5.99 -1.53
CA GLY A 8 -2.60 -6.79 -1.81
C GLY A 8 -3.92 -6.15 -1.38
N THR A 9 -3.89 -5.07 -0.58
CA THR A 9 -5.11 -4.42 -0.08
C THR A 9 -5.07 -2.91 -0.27
N SER A 10 -6.19 -2.36 -0.73
CA SER A 10 -6.38 -0.92 -0.82
C SER A 10 -6.36 -0.29 0.57
N GLU A 11 -5.66 0.83 0.74
CA GLU A 11 -5.74 1.63 1.97
C GLU A 11 -7.06 2.39 2.08
N HIS A 12 -7.74 2.64 0.96
CA HIS A 12 -9.04 3.30 0.95
C HIS A 12 -10.18 2.34 1.29
N GLY A 13 -9.99 1.04 0.99
CA GLY A 13 -10.94 -0.01 1.28
C GLY A 13 -11.45 -0.72 0.02
N CYS A 14 -12.48 -1.52 0.20
CA CYS A 14 -13.15 -2.25 -0.87
C CYS A 14 -14.67 -2.06 -0.82
N CYS A 15 -15.32 -2.41 -1.92
CA CYS A 15 -16.77 -2.43 -2.02
C CYS A 15 -17.38 -3.43 -1.02
N SER A 16 -18.33 -2.99 -0.21
CA SER A 16 -19.02 -3.83 0.78
C SER A 16 -19.81 -4.98 0.17
N LYS A 17 -20.22 -4.87 -1.10
CA LYS A 17 -21.04 -5.88 -1.79
C LYS A 17 -20.20 -7.01 -2.42
N CYS A 18 -19.11 -6.68 -3.09
CA CYS A 18 -18.33 -7.65 -3.88
C CYS A 18 -16.86 -7.79 -3.44
N GLY A 19 -16.39 -6.95 -2.52
CA GLY A 19 -15.00 -6.96 -2.06
C GLY A 19 -13.98 -6.40 -3.04
N ALA A 20 -14.41 -5.85 -4.19
CA ALA A 20 -13.51 -5.25 -5.16
C ALA A 20 -12.74 -4.06 -4.54
N PRO A 21 -11.39 -4.06 -4.56
CA PRO A 21 -10.59 -3.03 -3.92
C PRO A 21 -10.62 -1.73 -4.72
N TYR A 22 -10.62 -0.57 -4.04
CA TYR A 22 -10.44 0.70 -4.72
C TYR A 22 -9.00 0.82 -5.24
N GLN A 23 -8.85 1.31 -6.46
CA GLN A 23 -7.55 1.50 -7.09
C GLN A 23 -7.01 2.90 -6.83
N ARG A 24 -5.70 2.99 -6.56
CA ARG A 24 -5.01 4.26 -6.41
C ARG A 24 -4.86 4.94 -7.77
N VAL A 25 -5.40 6.15 -7.90
CA VAL A 25 -5.18 7.02 -9.05
C VAL A 25 -3.89 7.80 -8.84
N VAL A 26 -2.97 7.68 -9.79
CA VAL A 26 -1.65 8.32 -9.70
C VAL A 26 -1.39 9.20 -10.92
N GLU A 27 -0.80 10.36 -10.67
CA GLU A 27 -0.21 11.20 -11.71
C GLU A 27 1.29 10.93 -11.75
N LYS A 28 1.81 10.67 -12.95
CA LYS A 28 3.23 10.41 -13.19
C LYS A 28 3.81 11.53 -14.04
N LYS A 29 4.78 12.26 -13.51
CA LYS A 29 5.53 13.27 -14.24
C LYS A 29 6.96 12.76 -14.47
N ARG A 30 7.36 12.62 -15.73
CA ARG A 30 8.75 12.28 -16.08
C ARG A 30 9.55 13.58 -16.10
N ILE A 31 10.59 13.65 -15.28
CA ILE A 31 11.49 14.78 -15.14
C ILE A 31 12.86 14.35 -15.65
N ARG A 32 13.43 15.10 -16.58
CA ARG A 32 14.78 14.83 -17.07
C ARG A 32 15.83 15.24 -16.04
N ARG A 33 17.02 14.65 -16.08
CA ARG A 33 18.08 14.96 -15.09
C ARG A 33 18.55 16.42 -15.13
N ASN A 34 18.43 17.08 -16.28
CA ASN A 34 18.74 18.49 -16.46
C ASN A 34 17.58 19.43 -16.05
N GLU A 35 16.39 18.89 -15.82
CA GLU A 35 15.21 19.62 -15.35
C GLU A 35 15.05 19.54 -13.82
N LEU A 36 15.90 18.76 -13.14
CA LEU A 36 15.97 18.73 -11.69
C LEU A 36 16.50 20.06 -11.13
N GLU A 37 16.19 20.33 -9.87
CA GLU A 37 16.79 21.43 -9.12
C GLU A 37 18.32 21.29 -9.06
N LYS A 38 19.05 22.40 -9.17
CA LYS A 38 20.52 22.39 -9.35
C LYS A 38 21.27 21.85 -8.12
N ASP A 39 20.66 21.90 -6.94
CA ASP A 39 21.17 21.37 -5.69
C ASP A 39 20.85 19.87 -5.51
N ASP A 40 19.98 19.29 -6.34
CA ASP A 40 19.69 17.86 -6.30
C ASP A 40 20.96 17.07 -6.71
N PRO A 41 21.43 16.11 -5.90
CA PRO A 41 22.63 15.31 -6.22
C PRO A 41 22.52 14.50 -7.52
N ARG A 42 21.32 14.37 -8.06
CA ARG A 42 21.01 13.67 -9.30
C ARG A 42 21.00 14.60 -10.52
N TYR A 43 21.04 15.92 -10.31
CA TYR A 43 21.06 16.91 -11.38
C TYR A 43 22.28 16.70 -12.29
N ARG A 44 22.05 16.75 -13.60
CA ARG A 44 23.12 16.70 -14.61
C ARG A 44 22.84 17.78 -15.66
N PRO A 45 23.75 18.75 -15.86
CA PRO A 45 23.49 19.89 -16.74
C PRO A 45 23.52 19.53 -18.24
N ASN A 46 24.04 18.37 -18.62
CA ASN A 46 24.27 18.03 -20.02
C ASN A 46 23.00 17.54 -20.71
N THR A 47 22.52 18.31 -21.68
CA THR A 47 21.66 17.84 -22.78
C THR A 47 22.56 17.47 -23.96
N TYR A 48 22.79 16.18 -24.18
CA TYR A 48 23.46 15.75 -25.40
C TYR A 48 22.47 15.89 -26.57
N GLU A 49 22.67 16.88 -27.44
CA GLU A 49 21.83 17.17 -28.62
C GLU A 49 22.26 16.37 -29.87
N GLY A 50 23.12 15.36 -29.72
CA GLY A 50 23.55 14.53 -30.86
C GLY A 50 22.50 13.48 -31.24
N ALA A 51 22.27 13.32 -32.55
CA ALA A 51 21.55 12.16 -33.09
C ALA A 51 22.43 10.91 -32.95
N TYR A 52 22.24 10.19 -31.84
CA TYR A 52 22.96 8.95 -31.53
C TYR A 52 21.99 7.78 -31.72
N GLU A 53 21.59 7.53 -32.96
CA GLU A 53 20.66 6.43 -33.27
C GLU A 53 21.28 5.04 -32.99
N ASP A 54 22.61 4.92 -32.84
CA ASP A 54 23.28 3.62 -32.95
C ASP A 54 24.16 3.15 -31.79
N ILE A 55 24.09 3.76 -30.60
CA ILE A 55 24.79 3.17 -29.43
C ILE A 55 23.84 3.04 -28.23
N ASN A 56 23.11 1.93 -28.21
CA ASN A 56 22.43 1.35 -27.06
C ASN A 56 21.33 2.22 -26.41
N GLY A 57 20.22 2.45 -27.12
CA GLY A 57 18.84 2.46 -26.59
C GLY A 57 18.58 2.97 -25.16
N LYS A 58 19.26 4.01 -24.69
CA LYS A 58 19.09 4.57 -23.34
C LYS A 58 18.75 6.04 -23.44
N GLY A 59 17.48 6.29 -23.77
CA GLY A 59 16.85 7.57 -23.50
C GLY A 59 17.11 7.96 -22.04
N ASP A 60 17.37 9.25 -21.82
CA ASP A 60 17.70 9.85 -20.54
C ASP A 60 17.12 9.08 -19.32
N ALA A 61 18.03 8.72 -18.41
CA ALA A 61 17.75 8.23 -17.06
C ALA A 61 17.13 9.35 -16.18
N GLY A 62 16.05 9.94 -16.68
CA GLY A 62 15.20 10.85 -15.93
C GLY A 62 14.42 10.10 -14.85
N TYR A 63 13.90 10.86 -13.89
CA TYR A 63 13.13 10.33 -12.78
C TYR A 63 11.65 10.46 -13.07
N SER A 64 10.85 9.56 -12.50
CA SER A 64 9.40 9.70 -12.51
C SER A 64 8.96 10.11 -11.12
N GLU A 65 8.41 11.31 -11.00
CA GLU A 65 7.68 11.72 -9.81
C GLU A 65 6.27 11.15 -9.89
N VAL A 66 5.86 10.42 -8.85
CA VAL A 66 4.54 9.80 -8.78
C VAL A 66 3.80 10.42 -7.60
N SER A 67 2.68 11.10 -7.88
CA SER A 67 1.80 11.64 -6.85
C SER A 67 0.46 10.92 -6.85
N THR A 68 -0.09 10.68 -5.66
CA THR A 68 -1.43 10.07 -5.52
C THR A 68 -2.49 11.16 -5.62
N LYS A 69 -3.43 11.01 -6.55
CA LYS A 69 -4.53 11.97 -6.75
C LYS A 69 -5.80 11.57 -6.02
N GLY A 70 -6.01 10.28 -5.81
CA GLY A 70 -7.19 9.78 -5.14
C GLY A 70 -7.39 8.28 -5.35
N TRP A 71 -8.65 7.87 -5.25
CA TRP A 71 -9.09 6.48 -5.31
C TRP A 71 -10.32 6.36 -6.19
N GLU A 72 -10.35 5.32 -7.03
CA GLU A 72 -11.47 5.03 -7.90
C GLU A 72 -11.98 3.60 -7.65
N PRO A 73 -13.31 3.38 -7.75
CA PRO A 73 -13.87 2.04 -7.64
C PRO A 73 -13.41 1.18 -8.82
N THR A 74 -13.19 -0.11 -8.56
CA THR A 74 -12.88 -1.11 -9.60
C THR A 74 -14.10 -1.98 -9.95
N CYS A 75 -15.29 -1.57 -9.48
CA CYS A 75 -16.55 -2.25 -9.73
C CYS A 75 -17.72 -1.25 -9.82
N ASP A 76 -18.81 -1.67 -10.47
CA ASP A 76 -20.02 -0.86 -10.67
C ASP A 76 -21.11 -1.10 -9.61
N CYS A 77 -20.74 -1.62 -8.44
CA CYS A 77 -21.73 -1.96 -7.40
C CYS A 77 -22.36 -0.74 -6.73
N HIS A 78 -21.69 0.42 -6.75
CA HIS A 78 -22.10 1.63 -6.04
C HIS A 78 -22.52 1.39 -4.58
N ALA A 79 -21.75 0.57 -3.87
CA ALA A 79 -21.98 0.22 -2.47
C ALA A 79 -20.99 0.92 -1.55
N ASP A 80 -21.24 0.86 -0.24
CA ASP A 80 -20.38 1.47 0.77
C ASP A 80 -18.95 0.93 0.74
N ILE A 81 -18.03 1.76 1.25
CA ILE A 81 -16.61 1.42 1.36
C ILE A 81 -16.36 0.84 2.75
N VAL A 82 -15.76 -0.35 2.79
CA VAL A 82 -15.37 -1.03 4.03
C VAL A 82 -13.87 -1.39 4.00
N PRO A 83 -13.24 -1.64 5.16
CA PRO A 83 -11.87 -2.13 5.19
C PRO A 83 -11.68 -3.40 4.37
N CYS A 84 -10.57 -3.49 3.64
CA CYS A 84 -10.20 -4.75 3.00
C CYS A 84 -9.92 -5.85 4.05
N VAL A 85 -10.21 -7.09 3.68
CA VAL A 85 -9.95 -8.28 4.51
C VAL A 85 -8.71 -9.01 4.00
N VAL A 86 -7.76 -9.29 4.90
CA VAL A 86 -6.57 -10.12 4.62
C VAL A 86 -6.82 -11.55 5.11
N LEU A 87 -6.69 -12.53 4.23
CA LEU A 87 -6.70 -13.95 4.61
C LEU A 87 -5.28 -14.48 4.77
N ASP A 88 -5.00 -15.13 5.89
CA ASP A 88 -3.75 -15.86 6.13
C ASP A 88 -4.04 -17.29 6.61
N PRO A 89 -3.91 -18.32 5.74
CA PRO A 89 -4.20 -19.69 6.10
C PRO A 89 -3.13 -20.35 6.99
N PHE A 90 -1.99 -19.68 7.22
CA PHE A 90 -0.88 -20.16 8.05
C PHE A 90 -0.40 -19.02 8.96
N MET A 91 -1.32 -18.47 9.76
CA MET A 91 -1.06 -17.22 10.48
C MET A 91 0.05 -17.35 11.53
N GLY A 92 0.39 -18.57 11.96
CA GLY A 92 1.45 -18.86 12.93
C GLY A 92 1.27 -18.00 14.18
N ALA A 93 2.30 -17.22 14.49
CA ALA A 93 2.30 -16.33 15.65
C ALA A 93 1.41 -15.08 15.50
N GLY A 94 0.69 -14.88 14.39
CA GLY A 94 -0.27 -13.79 14.19
C GLY A 94 0.31 -12.47 13.67
N THR A 95 1.51 -12.48 13.09
CA THR A 95 2.16 -11.25 12.57
C THR A 95 1.31 -10.57 11.48
N THR A 96 0.62 -11.34 10.64
CA THR A 96 -0.26 -10.82 9.59
C THR A 96 -1.44 -10.04 10.16
N GLY A 97 -2.12 -10.59 11.17
CA GLY A 97 -3.24 -9.92 11.83
C GLY A 97 -2.83 -8.62 12.51
N LEU A 98 -1.65 -8.59 13.15
CA LEU A 98 -1.08 -7.36 13.72
C LEU A 98 -0.83 -6.29 12.66
N VAL A 99 -0.24 -6.68 11.53
CA VAL A 99 0.05 -5.77 10.42
C VAL A 99 -1.24 -5.26 9.77
N ALA A 100 -2.23 -6.14 9.55
CA ALA A 100 -3.52 -5.76 9.00
C ALA A 100 -4.21 -4.71 9.88
N LYS A 101 -4.33 -4.97 11.20
CA LYS A 101 -4.95 -4.03 12.14
C LYS A 101 -4.20 -2.70 12.24
N LYS A 102 -2.87 -2.70 12.30
CA LYS A 102 -2.06 -1.46 12.29
C LYS A 102 -2.30 -0.59 11.05
N ASN A 103 -2.69 -1.22 9.95
CA ASN A 103 -2.98 -0.57 8.71
C ASN A 103 -4.49 -0.36 8.50
N LEU A 104 -5.35 -0.52 9.51
CA LEU A 104 -6.81 -0.36 9.36
C LEU A 104 -7.44 -1.31 8.34
N ARG A 105 -6.90 -2.53 8.24
CA ARG A 105 -7.48 -3.65 7.50
C ARG A 105 -8.09 -4.64 8.48
N ASP A 106 -9.12 -5.35 8.03
CA ASP A 106 -9.58 -6.54 8.71
C ASP A 106 -8.79 -7.77 8.27
N PHE A 107 -8.89 -8.86 9.03
CA PHE A 107 -8.17 -10.08 8.71
C PHE A 107 -8.90 -11.32 9.21
N VAL A 108 -8.63 -12.44 8.53
CA VAL A 108 -9.00 -13.79 8.93
C VAL A 108 -7.71 -14.60 8.95
N GLY A 109 -7.37 -15.16 10.11
CA GLY A 109 -6.20 -16.02 10.27
C GLY A 109 -6.62 -17.44 10.63
N ILE A 110 -5.97 -18.42 10.00
CA ILE A 110 -6.16 -19.84 10.29
C ILE A 110 -4.82 -20.39 10.78
N GLU A 111 -4.85 -21.14 11.88
CA GLU A 111 -3.69 -21.84 12.44
C GLU A 111 -4.15 -23.17 13.04
N LEU A 112 -3.44 -24.24 12.71
CA LEU A 112 -3.75 -25.58 13.18
C LEU A 112 -3.15 -25.84 14.56
N SER A 113 -1.96 -25.31 14.85
CA SER A 113 -1.29 -25.49 16.13
C SER A 113 -1.98 -24.67 17.23
N PRO A 114 -2.52 -25.33 18.27
CA PRO A 114 -3.17 -24.63 19.38
C PRO A 114 -2.22 -23.65 20.09
N GLU A 115 -0.94 -24.01 20.21
CA GLU A 115 0.07 -23.15 20.84
C GLU A 115 0.28 -21.83 20.08
N TYR A 116 0.43 -21.92 18.75
CA TYR A 116 0.57 -20.73 17.91
C TYR A 116 -0.71 -19.90 17.90
N MET A 117 -1.88 -20.55 17.89
CA MET A 117 -3.17 -19.88 17.96
C MET A 117 -3.33 -19.08 19.25
N GLU A 118 -2.97 -19.64 20.41
CA GLU A 118 -3.02 -18.92 21.70
C GLU A 118 -2.00 -17.78 21.78
N MET A 119 -0.80 -17.97 21.22
CA MET A 119 0.16 -16.87 21.08
C MET A 119 -0.38 -15.74 20.18
N ALA A 120 -0.96 -16.08 19.03
CA ALA A 120 -1.54 -15.10 18.10
C ALA A 120 -2.66 -14.30 18.75
N LYS A 121 -3.62 -14.96 19.43
CA LYS A 121 -4.70 -14.30 20.19
C LYS A 121 -4.17 -13.31 21.20
N ARG A 122 -3.21 -13.72 22.05
CA ARG A 122 -2.60 -12.83 23.06
C ARG A 122 -1.96 -11.60 22.42
N ARG A 123 -1.19 -11.79 21.35
CA ARG A 123 -0.51 -10.69 20.64
C ARG A 123 -1.50 -9.71 20.01
N ILE A 124 -2.51 -10.24 19.31
CA ILE A 124 -3.51 -9.43 18.60
C ILE A 124 -4.38 -8.67 19.61
N ASN A 125 -4.89 -9.32 20.65
CA ASN A 125 -5.72 -8.66 21.67
C ASN A 125 -4.98 -7.53 22.38
N LYS A 126 -3.71 -7.72 22.74
CA LYS A 126 -2.89 -6.66 23.33
C LYS A 126 -2.75 -5.44 22.41
N SER A 127 -2.70 -5.65 21.10
CA SER A 127 -2.62 -4.56 20.12
C SER A 127 -3.95 -3.81 19.93
N VAL A 128 -5.08 -4.51 20.05
CA VAL A 128 -6.42 -3.92 19.93
C VAL A 128 -6.68 -2.95 21.09
N THR A 129 -6.35 -3.35 22.33
CA THR A 129 -6.52 -2.49 23.51
C THR A 129 -5.74 -1.17 23.37
N GLN A 130 -4.57 -1.21 22.74
CA GLN A 130 -3.75 -0.01 22.52
C GLN A 130 -4.29 0.87 21.39
N LEU A 131 -4.85 0.31 20.31
CA LEU A 131 -5.41 1.10 19.20
C LEU A 131 -6.76 1.74 19.54
N ASP A 132 -7.62 1.06 20.31
CA ASP A 132 -8.91 1.61 20.75
C ASP A 132 -8.74 2.76 21.76
N LEU A 133 -7.66 2.76 22.56
CA LEU A 133 -7.33 3.85 23.51
C LEU A 133 -6.92 5.16 22.83
N PHE A 134 -6.44 5.12 21.57
CA PHE A 134 -5.97 6.30 20.84
C PHE A 134 -6.82 6.64 19.59
N GLY A 135 -7.81 5.82 19.22
CA GLY A 135 -8.38 5.83 17.86
C GLY A 135 -9.89 5.95 17.69
N ARG A 136 -10.70 6.09 18.75
CA ARG A 136 -12.16 6.26 18.61
C ARG A 136 -12.64 7.66 19.00
N GLY A 137 -12.20 8.65 18.23
CA GLY A 137 -12.76 10.01 18.21
C GLY A 137 -13.54 10.23 16.92
N ILE A 138 -14.65 9.51 16.73
CA ILE A 138 -15.70 9.89 15.78
C ILE A 138 -17.01 9.76 16.56
N GLY A 139 -17.62 10.92 16.83
CA GLY A 139 -18.77 11.08 17.69
C GLY A 139 -20.02 10.34 17.23
N VAL A 140 -20.82 9.97 18.22
CA VAL A 140 -22.29 9.95 18.13
C VAL A 140 -22.84 11.25 17.57
#